data_AF-A0A2T6G0L9-F1
#
_entry.id   AF-A0A2T6G0L9-F1
#
_cell.length_a   1.000
_cell.length_b   1.000
_cell.length_c   1.000
_cell.angle_alpha   90.00
_cell.angle_beta   90.00
_cell.angle_gamma   90.00
#
_symmetry.space_group_name_H-M   'P 1'
#
loop_
_entity.id
_entity.type
_entity.pdbx_description
1 polymer ?
#
loop_
_entity_poly.entity_id
_entity_poly.type
_entity_poly.pdbx_seq_one_letter_code
_entity_poly.pdbx_strand_id
1 'polypeptide(L)'
;MAPAGSRLDGVNDEGIPFSDIAGVIGCHLDVPVVSIPREEAHAIFSFLGMVASLDLARSSDGTKELLGWKPVQDGLLADMEQGHYFTK
;
A
#
# COMPACT_ATOMS: atom_id res chain seq x y z
N MET A 1 -13.16 19.93 13.49
CA MET A 1 -11.71 20.17 13.47
C MET A 1 -11.07 19.23 14.47
N ALA A 2 -9.93 18.60 14.12
CA ALA A 2 -9.24 17.70 15.04
C ALA A 2 -8.55 18.48 16.19
N PRO A 3 -8.58 17.99 17.44
CA PRO A 3 -7.85 18.58 18.57
C PRO A 3 -6.33 18.67 18.34
N ALA A 4 -5.67 19.65 18.95
CA ALA A 4 -4.21 19.73 18.95
C ALA A 4 -3.58 18.45 19.54
N GLY A 5 -2.56 17.91 18.88
CA GLY A 5 -1.93 16.65 19.26
C GLY A 5 -2.62 15.38 18.74
N SER A 6 -3.71 15.51 17.97
CA SER A 6 -4.36 14.36 17.32
C SER A 6 -3.40 13.67 16.34
N ARG A 7 -3.41 12.33 16.36
CA ARG A 7 -2.76 11.49 15.34
C ARG A 7 -3.84 10.98 14.39
N LEU A 8 -3.60 11.13 13.10
CA LEU A 8 -4.55 10.79 12.05
C LEU A 8 -3.88 9.80 11.09
N ASP A 9 -4.57 8.71 10.80
CA ASP A 9 -4.16 7.72 9.82
C ASP A 9 -4.86 8.06 8.49
N GLY A 10 -4.05 8.50 7.53
CA GLY A 10 -4.50 8.92 6.19
C GLY A 10 -4.44 7.78 5.17
N VAL A 11 -5.04 6.64 5.51
CA VAL A 11 -5.07 5.45 4.65
C VAL A 11 -6.48 5.27 4.07
N ASN A 12 -6.61 5.03 2.76
CA ASN A 12 -7.90 4.68 2.15
C ASN A 12 -8.08 3.16 2.14
N ASP A 13 -7.09 2.47 1.57
CA ASP A 13 -7.05 1.02 1.48
C ASP A 13 -6.36 0.40 2.69
N GLU A 14 -7.11 -0.36 3.46
CA GLU A 14 -6.62 -0.97 4.69
C GLU A 14 -6.12 -2.39 4.39
N GLY A 15 -4.82 -2.64 4.67
CA GLY A 15 -4.26 -3.98 4.68
C GLY A 15 -4.09 -4.65 3.31
N ILE A 16 -3.72 -3.91 2.26
CA ILE A 16 -3.36 -4.51 0.96
C ILE A 16 -2.07 -5.35 1.13
N PRO A 17 -2.10 -6.66 0.83
CA PRO A 17 -0.90 -7.49 0.82
C PRO A 17 0.13 -6.98 -0.19
N PHE A 18 1.40 -6.95 0.21
CA PHE A 18 2.49 -6.55 -0.69
C PHE A 18 2.59 -7.46 -1.93
N SER A 19 2.19 -8.74 -1.79
CA SER A 19 2.08 -9.70 -2.90
C SER A 19 1.08 -9.28 -3.98
N ASP A 20 -0.01 -8.62 -3.60
CA ASP A 20 -1.07 -8.25 -4.55
C ASP A 20 -0.60 -7.08 -5.41
N ILE A 21 0.09 -6.12 -4.79
CA ILE A 21 0.77 -5.02 -5.50
C ILE A 21 1.81 -5.58 -6.48
N ALA A 22 2.65 -6.51 -6.02
CA ALA A 22 3.63 -7.17 -6.89
C ALA A 22 2.97 -7.96 -8.04
N GLY A 23 1.83 -8.60 -7.78
CA GLY A 23 1.00 -9.30 -8.75
C GLY A 23 0.54 -8.40 -9.90
N VAL A 24 -0.06 -7.25 -9.58
CA VAL A 24 -0.53 -6.28 -10.59
C VAL A 24 0.65 -5.75 -11.43
N ILE A 25 1.76 -5.40 -10.79
CA ILE A 25 2.97 -4.94 -11.49
C ILE A 25 3.50 -6.03 -12.43
N GLY A 26 3.62 -7.27 -11.94
CA GLY A 26 4.11 -8.40 -12.73
C GLY A 26 3.24 -8.70 -13.95
N CYS A 27 1.92 -8.63 -13.78
CA CYS A 27 0.95 -8.81 -14.85
C CYS A 27 1.10 -7.74 -15.95
N HIS A 28 1.12 -6.46 -15.57
CA HIS A 28 1.20 -5.36 -16.54
C HIS A 28 2.55 -5.27 -17.27
N LEU A 29 3.64 -5.72 -16.63
CA LEU A 29 4.99 -5.68 -17.21
C LEU A 29 5.42 -7.00 -17.85
N ASP A 30 4.58 -8.03 -17.82
CA ASP A 30 4.91 -9.40 -18.27
C ASP A 30 6.19 -9.95 -17.63
N VAL A 31 6.30 -9.82 -16.29
CA VAL A 31 7.44 -10.33 -15.51
C VAL A 31 6.98 -11.28 -14.41
N PRO A 32 7.74 -12.36 -14.12
CA PRO A 32 7.40 -13.29 -13.06
C PRO A 32 7.40 -12.65 -11.67
N VAL A 33 6.41 -13.01 -10.85
CA VAL A 33 6.36 -12.66 -9.42
C VAL A 33 6.83 -13.86 -8.61
N VAL A 34 7.80 -13.65 -7.73
CA VAL A 34 8.38 -14.69 -6.88
C VAL A 34 8.24 -14.33 -5.41
N SER A 35 7.88 -15.32 -4.59
CA SER A 35 7.91 -15.17 -3.13
C SER A 35 9.35 -15.35 -2.64
N ILE A 36 9.74 -14.52 -1.67
CA ILE A 36 11.06 -14.58 -1.04
C ILE A 36 10.91 -14.79 0.48
N PRO A 37 11.87 -15.46 1.14
CA PRO A 37 11.95 -15.48 2.59
C PRO A 37 12.10 -14.07 3.17
N ARG A 38 11.55 -13.85 4.36
CA ARG A 38 11.58 -12.55 5.03
C ARG A 38 13.00 -12.06 5.29
N GLU A 39 13.90 -12.99 5.60
CA GLU A 39 15.31 -12.77 5.90
C GLU A 39 16.09 -12.25 4.67
N GLU A 40 15.60 -12.56 3.47
CA GLU A 40 16.21 -12.14 2.21
C GLU A 40 15.73 -10.74 1.76
N ALA A 41 14.67 -10.20 2.36
CA ALA A 41 14.10 -8.91 1.97
C ALA A 41 15.12 -7.76 2.05
N HIS A 42 15.98 -7.75 3.06
CA HIS A 42 17.04 -6.73 3.18
C HIS A 42 18.10 -6.83 2.07
N ALA A 43 18.41 -8.04 1.60
CA ALA A 43 19.37 -8.21 0.52
C ALA A 43 18.82 -7.67 -0.82
N ILE A 44 17.50 -7.75 -1.03
CA ILE A 44 16.84 -7.34 -2.28
C ILE A 44 16.46 -5.85 -2.24
N PHE A 45 15.85 -5.41 -1.15
CA PHE A 45 15.29 -4.06 -1.03
C PHE A 45 16.20 -3.09 -0.24
N SER A 46 17.38 -3.53 0.21
CA SER A 46 18.29 -2.72 1.02
C SER A 46 17.59 -2.13 2.25
N PHE A 47 17.76 -0.83 2.53
CA PHE A 47 17.13 -0.14 3.65
C PHE A 47 15.59 -0.23 3.64
N LEU A 48 14.97 -0.44 2.48
CA LEU A 48 13.53 -0.66 2.36
C LEU A 48 13.11 -2.09 2.74
N GLY A 49 14.05 -3.03 2.86
CA GLY A 49 13.75 -4.41 3.23
C GLY A 49 13.06 -4.53 4.58
N MET A 50 13.36 -3.63 5.52
CA MET A 50 12.61 -3.57 6.78
C MET A 50 11.13 -3.31 6.53
N VAL A 51 10.79 -2.29 5.72
CA VAL A 51 9.40 -1.94 5.40
C VAL A 51 8.74 -3.03 4.57
N ALA A 52 9.43 -3.54 3.53
CA ALA A 52 8.91 -4.60 2.66
C ALA A 52 8.66 -5.92 3.41
N SER A 53 9.35 -6.16 4.53
CA SER A 53 9.14 -7.34 5.36
C SER A 53 7.95 -7.22 6.34
N LEU A 54 7.45 -6.01 6.58
CA LEU A 54 6.44 -5.75 7.60
C LEU A 54 5.04 -5.72 6.99
N ASP A 55 4.11 -6.35 7.67
CA ASP A 55 2.68 -6.14 7.44
C ASP A 55 2.21 -5.00 8.35
N LEU A 56 2.08 -3.80 7.78
CA LEU A 56 1.74 -2.56 8.50
C LEU A 56 0.30 -2.14 8.21
N ALA A 57 -0.65 -3.05 8.41
CA ALA A 57 -2.07 -2.73 8.32
C ALA A 57 -2.40 -1.55 9.27
N ARG A 58 -2.93 -0.48 8.69
CA ARG A 58 -3.44 0.70 9.39
C ARG A 58 -4.91 0.86 9.09
N SER A 59 -5.63 1.43 10.05
CA SER A 59 -7.03 1.79 9.89
C SER A 59 -7.20 3.30 9.94
N SER A 60 -8.16 3.80 9.17
CA SER A 60 -8.53 5.20 9.03
C SER A 60 -9.87 5.55 9.67
N ASP A 61 -10.53 4.58 10.32
CA ASP A 61 -11.86 4.75 10.88
C ASP A 61 -11.94 5.94 11.85
N GLY A 62 -10.96 6.07 12.75
CA GLY A 62 -10.90 7.20 13.68
C GLY A 62 -10.69 8.55 12.97
N THR A 63 -9.93 8.57 11.88
CA THR A 63 -9.75 9.78 11.05
C THR A 63 -11.06 10.16 10.36
N LYS A 64 -11.75 9.18 9.76
CA LYS A 64 -13.02 9.34 9.06
C LYS A 64 -14.11 9.84 10.01
N GLU A 65 -14.21 9.26 11.21
CA GLU A 65 -15.17 9.67 12.23
C GLU A 65 -14.87 11.10 12.74
N LEU A 66 -13.62 11.39 13.10
CA LEU A 66 -13.25 12.68 13.69
C LEU A 66 -13.37 13.86 12.71
N LEU A 67 -13.03 13.62 11.44
CA LEU A 67 -12.99 14.67 10.42
C LEU A 67 -14.20 14.68 9.49
N GLY A 68 -15.04 13.64 9.51
CA GLY A 68 -16.02 13.41 8.45
C GLY A 68 -15.37 13.16 7.09
N TRP A 69 -14.10 12.78 7.07
CA TRP A 69 -13.35 12.57 5.84
C TRP A 69 -13.90 11.36 5.08
N LYS A 70 -14.11 11.53 3.78
CA LYS A 70 -14.54 10.48 2.87
C LYS A 70 -13.51 10.40 1.74
N PRO A 71 -12.78 9.28 1.61
CA PRO A 71 -11.94 9.05 0.44
C PRO A 71 -12.76 9.10 -0.84
N VAL A 72 -12.21 9.70 -1.89
CA VAL A 72 -12.92 9.95 -3.16
C VAL A 72 -12.26 9.26 -4.36
N GLN A 73 -11.01 8.84 -4.20
CA GLN A 73 -10.26 8.14 -5.24
C GLN A 73 -10.48 6.63 -5.09
N ASP A 74 -10.26 5.92 -6.19
CA ASP A 74 -10.28 4.47 -6.21
C ASP A 74 -9.20 3.91 -5.28
N GLY A 75 -9.40 2.66 -4.86
CA GLY A 75 -8.40 1.93 -4.11
C GLY A 75 -7.15 1.65 -4.96
N LEU A 76 -5.99 1.51 -4.32
CA LEU A 76 -4.69 1.37 -4.99
C LEU A 76 -4.69 0.31 -6.09
N LEU A 77 -5.20 -0.91 -5.81
CA LEU A 77 -5.19 -1.99 -6.81
C LEU A 77 -6.08 -1.64 -8.01
N ALA A 78 -7.28 -1.09 -7.76
CA ALA A 78 -8.19 -0.70 -8.84
C ALA A 78 -7.62 0.43 -9.71
N ASP A 79 -6.89 1.38 -9.10
CA ASP A 79 -6.20 2.43 -9.83
C ASP A 79 -5.02 1.90 -10.65
N MET A 80 -4.24 0.95 -10.09
CA MET A 80 -3.13 0.31 -10.81
C MET A 80 -3.61 -0.47 -12.05
N GLU A 81 -4.74 -1.18 -11.94
CA GLU A 81 -5.36 -1.93 -13.05
C GLU A 81 -5.80 -1.03 -14.22
N GLN A 82 -5.95 0.28 -14.01
CA GLN A 82 -6.22 1.22 -15.11
C GLN A 82 -5.03 1.36 -16.07
N GLY A 83 -3.85 0.85 -15.70
CA GLY A 83 -2.70 0.70 -16.58
C GLY A 83 -1.85 1.95 -16.78
N HIS A 84 -2.29 3.12 -16.29
CA HIS A 84 -1.61 4.41 -16.48
C HIS A 84 -0.23 4.49 -15.80
N TYR A 85 0.02 3.67 -14.77
CA TYR A 85 1.33 3.51 -14.14
C TYR A 85 2.38 2.81 -15.02
N PHE A 86 1.94 2.08 -16.04
CA PHE A 86 2.79 1.23 -16.87
C PHE A 86 2.97 1.77 -18.29
N THR A 87 2.34 2.91 -18.60
CA THR A 87 2.53 3.64 -19.85
C THR A 87 3.57 4.75 -19.68
N LYS A 88 4.43 4.95 -20.70
CA LYS A 88 5.44 6.01 -20.72
C LYS A 88 4.88 7.36 -21.14
#